data_AF-A0A5N8HPK3-F1
#
_entry.id   AF-A0A5N8HPK3-F1
#
_cell.length_a   1.000
_cell.length_b   1.000
_cell.length_c   1.000
_cell.angle_alpha   90.00
_cell.angle_beta   90.00
_cell.angle_gamma   90.00
#
_symmetry.space_group_name_H-M   'P 1'
#
loop_
_entity.id
_entity.type
_entity.pdbx_description
1 polymer ?
#
loop_
_entity_poly.entity_id
_entity_poly.type
_entity_poly.pdbx_seq_one_letter_code
_entity_poly.pdbx_strand_id
1 'polypeptide(L)' 'MISLIAALAVDRVIGMENAMPWNLPADLAWFKRNT' A
#
# COMPACT_ATOMS: atom_id res chain seq x y z
N MET A 1 -9.55 -7.80 -18.03
CA MET A 1 -9.90 -7.66 -16.61
C MET A 1 -8.91 -6.67 -16.01
N ILE A 2 -9.38 -5.68 -15.26
CA ILE A 2 -8.53 -4.64 -14.62
C ILE A 2 -8.78 -4.71 -13.12
N SER A 3 -7.71 -4.73 -12.33
CA SER A 3 -7.75 -4.83 -10.87
C SER A 3 -6.92 -3.71 -10.25
N LEU A 4 -7.35 -3.21 -9.08
CA LEU A 4 -6.67 -2.17 -8.31
C LEU A 4 -6.24 -2.74 -6.95
N ILE A 5 -5.01 -2.43 -6.54
CA ILE A 5 -4.43 -2.87 -5.27
C ILE A 5 -3.81 -1.65 -4.57
N ALA A 6 -4.15 -1.39 -3.30
CA ALA A 6 -3.67 -0.24 -2.52
C ALA A 6 -3.62 -0.56 -1.01
N ALA A 7 -2.69 0.08 -0.27
CA ALA A 7 -2.62 0.04 1.19
C ALA A 7 -3.22 1.33 1.77
N LEU A 8 -4.10 1.19 2.76
CA LEU A 8 -4.92 2.27 3.33
C LEU A 8 -4.72 2.33 4.86
N ALA A 9 -4.37 3.49 5.41
CA ALA A 9 -4.43 3.72 6.85
C ALA A 9 -5.88 3.93 7.35
N VAL A 10 -6.05 4.09 8.67
CA VAL A 10 -7.35 4.22 9.36
C VAL A 10 -8.28 5.28 8.72
N ASP A 11 -7.70 6.35 8.18
CA ASP A 11 -8.44 7.44 7.50
C ASP A 11 -8.40 7.36 5.96
N ARG A 12 -8.17 6.17 5.40
CA ARG A 12 -8.00 5.94 3.95
C ARG A 12 -6.84 6.71 3.33
N VAL A 13 -5.88 7.15 4.14
CA VAL A 13 -4.65 7.77 3.68
C VAL A 13 -3.80 6.71 3.00
N ILE A 14 -3.33 7.00 1.78
CA ILE A 14 -2.45 6.14 0.96
C ILE A 14 -0.99 6.62 0.94
N GLY A 15 -0.73 7.86 1.38
CA GLY A 15 0.58 8.49 1.37
C GLY A 15 0.55 9.87 2.02
N MET A 16 1.70 10.33 2.50
CA MET A 16 1.93 11.65 3.11
C MET A 16 3.33 12.11 2.65
N GLU A 17 3.46 13.35 2.18
CA GLU A 17 4.76 13.92 1.73
C GLU A 17 5.52 13.09 0.67
N ASN A 18 4.82 12.50 -0.30
CA ASN A 18 5.37 11.57 -1.31
C ASN A 18 5.94 10.26 -0.73
N ALA A 19 5.66 9.94 0.53
CA ALA A 19 6.04 8.69 1.16
C ALA A 19 4.80 7.95 1.69
N MET A 20 4.93 6.64 1.91
CA MET A 20 3.98 5.93 2.76
C MET A 20 4.32 6.27 4.22
N PRO A 21 3.38 6.78 5.02
CA PRO A 21 3.66 7.16 6.41
C PRO A 21 3.81 5.95 7.36
N TRP A 22 3.85 4.72 6.82
CA TRP A 22 4.05 3.48 7.57
C TRP A 22 5.20 2.66 6.98
N ASN A 23 5.92 1.95 7.84
CA ASN A 23 6.94 0.98 7.45
C ASN A 23 6.42 -0.45 7.71
N LEU A 24 5.81 -1.05 6.68
CA LEU A 24 5.21 -2.39 6.71
C LEU A 24 5.90 -3.28 5.66
N PRO A 25 7.02 -3.95 5.98
CA PRO A 25 7.72 -4.81 5.03
C PRO A 25 6.89 -6.03 4.58
N ALA A 26 5.92 -6.46 5.39
CA ALA A 26 4.97 -7.52 5.03
C ALA A 26 4.05 -7.10 3.87
N ASP A 27 3.57 -5.85 3.88
CA ASP A 27 2.73 -5.30 2.81
C ASP A 27 3.49 -5.27 1.49
N LEU A 28 4.75 -4.84 1.50
CA LEU A 28 5.63 -4.84 0.31
C LEU A 28 5.81 -6.25 -0.28
N ALA A 29 5.98 -7.27 0.58
CA ALA A 29 6.09 -8.65 0.15
C ALA A 29 4.78 -9.18 -0.45
N TRP A 30 3.63 -8.76 0.10
CA TRP A 30 2.33 -9.10 -0.43
C TRP A 30 2.07 -8.42 -1.77
N PHE A 31 2.40 -7.13 -1.94
CA PHE A 31 2.31 -6.43 -3.23
C PHE A 31 3.10 -7.17 -4.31
N LYS A 32 4.37 -7.50 -4.04
CA LYS A 32 5.24 -8.24 -4.97
C LYS A 32 4.68 -9.60 -5.41
N ARG A 33 3.81 -10.21 -4.60
CA ARG A 33 3.21 -11.52 -4.90
C ARG A 33 1.92 -11.41 -5.73
N ASN A 34 1.20 -10.30 -5.64
CA ASN A 34 -0.14 -10.14 -6.21
C ASN A 34 -0.19 -9.25 -7.47
N THR A 35 0.96 -8.71 -7.88
CA THR A 35 1.21 -8.06 -9.18
C THR A 35 2.23 -8.87 -9.95
#